data_AF-A0A3P7LIC3-F1
#
_entry.id   AF-A0A3P7LIC3-F1
#
_cell.length_a   1.000
_cell.length_b   1.000
_cell.length_c   1.000
_cell.angle_alpha   90.00
_cell.angle_beta   90.00
_cell.angle_gamma   90.00
#
_symmetry.space_group_name_H-M   'P 1'
#
loop_
_entity.id
_entity.type
_entity.pdbx_description
1 polymer ?
#
loop_
_entity_poly.entity_id
_entity_poly.type
_entity_poly.pdbx_seq_one_letter_code
_entity_poly.pdbx_strand_id
1 'polypeptide(L)'
;MGIIFVTLVERTFFADYKVKTLDIPPVSDLSVSMLVQIVNLTDAVNIPRPQFSIVHGNAAFLGFFTAVLVFTETALNSVTALKPKAVKPSPFVMDHVVTVVVFPLLSAFLGWPFMSGVPVRTIANTMALVKVDPHPPPGKPAE
;
A
#
# COMPACT_ATOMS: atom_id res chain seq x y z
N MET A 1 21.55 0.41 10.26
CA MET A 1 22.86 1.08 10.03
C MET A 1 23.17 1.34 8.56
N GLY A 2 22.81 0.45 7.62
CA GLY A 2 23.11 0.65 6.19
C GLY A 2 22.61 1.98 5.60
N ILE A 3 21.36 2.36 5.88
CA ILE A 3 20.79 3.65 5.44
C ILE A 3 21.64 4.83 5.94
N ILE A 4 21.95 4.86 7.25
CA ILE A 4 22.77 5.92 7.88
C ILE A 4 24.16 5.97 7.26
N PHE A 5 24.81 4.82 7.06
CA PHE A 5 26.13 4.74 6.47
C PHE A 5 26.15 5.30 5.04
N VAL A 6 25.20 4.88 4.19
CA VAL A 6 25.12 5.38 2.81
C VAL A 6 24.82 6.88 2.77
N THR A 7 23.94 7.39 3.64
CA THR A 7 23.68 8.83 3.74
C THR A 7 24.92 9.61 4.20
N LEU A 8 25.72 9.05 5.12
CA LEU A 8 26.99 9.69 5.52
C LEU A 8 27.99 9.72 4.38
N VAL A 9 28.16 8.61 3.65
CA VAL A 9 29.07 8.53 2.49
C VAL A 9 28.66 9.51 1.40
N GLU A 10 27.37 9.62 1.11
CA GLU A 10 26.83 10.60 0.16
C GLU A 10 27.19 12.02 0.57
N ARG A 11 26.97 12.38 1.84
CA ARG A 11 27.29 13.71 2.35
C ARG A 11 28.78 14.03 2.46
N THR A 12 29.66 13.05 2.67
CA THR A 12 31.10 13.30 2.83
C THR A 12 31.88 13.25 1.52
N PHE A 13 31.53 12.35 0.60
CA PHE A 13 32.30 12.12 -0.63
C PHE A 13 31.60 12.63 -1.89
N PHE A 14 30.27 12.76 -1.87
CA PHE A 14 29.48 13.10 -3.06
C PHE A 14 28.65 14.37 -2.86
N ALA A 15 29.04 15.25 -1.92
CA ALA A 15 28.32 16.48 -1.59
C ALA A 15 28.09 17.41 -2.80
N ASP A 16 29.01 17.41 -3.77
CA ASP A 16 28.93 18.24 -4.98
C ASP A 16 28.02 17.63 -6.06
N TYR A 17 27.60 16.37 -5.92
CA TYR A 17 26.70 15.72 -6.86
C TYR A 17 25.24 15.90 -6.42
N LYS A 18 24.39 16.41 -7.32
CA LYS A 18 22.94 16.48 -7.09
C LYS A 18 22.31 15.09 -7.19
N VAL A 19 22.37 14.35 -6.10
CA VAL A 19 21.62 13.10 -5.93
C VAL A 19 20.14 13.44 -5.67
N LYS A 20 19.22 12.72 -6.32
CA LYS A 20 17.78 12.91 -6.08
C LYS A 20 17.43 12.38 -4.68
N THR A 21 17.07 13.28 -3.79
CA THR A 21 16.64 12.96 -2.42
C THR A 21 15.12 12.82 -2.33
N LEU A 22 14.64 12.35 -1.17
CA LEU A 22 13.22 12.27 -0.88
C LEU A 22 12.64 13.68 -0.78
N ASP A 23 11.67 13.98 -1.64
CA ASP A 23 10.97 15.25 -1.66
C ASP A 23 9.76 15.18 -0.71
N ILE A 24 9.89 15.84 0.44
CA ILE A 24 8.81 15.94 1.43
C ILE A 24 8.37 17.41 1.44
N PRO A 25 7.10 17.72 1.14
CA PRO A 25 6.63 19.10 1.15
C PRO A 25 6.79 19.71 2.55
N PRO A 26 7.17 21.00 2.64
CA PRO A 26 7.29 21.66 3.93
C PRO A 26 5.91 21.80 4.59
N VAL A 27 5.89 21.81 5.92
CA VAL A 27 4.64 21.88 6.71
C VAL A 27 3.84 23.15 6.41
N SER A 28 4.52 24.22 5.97
CA SER A 28 3.89 25.47 5.53
C SER A 28 2.95 25.29 4.33
N ASP A 29 3.21 24.30 3.48
CA ASP A 29 2.47 24.04 2.25
C ASP A 29 1.39 22.96 2.46
N LEU A 30 1.30 22.43 3.69
CA LEU A 30 0.35 21.39 4.05
C LEU A 30 -1.02 22.02 4.31
N SER A 31 -1.91 21.92 3.32
CA SER A 31 -3.32 22.26 3.51
C SER A 31 -4.12 21.06 4.01
N VAL A 32 -5.19 21.31 4.78
CA VAL A 32 -6.15 20.25 5.17
C VAL A 32 -6.76 19.59 3.92
N SER A 33 -6.92 20.33 2.83
CA SER A 33 -7.39 19.81 1.54
C SER A 33 -6.41 18.83 0.87
N MET A 34 -5.12 18.87 1.21
CA MET A 34 -4.14 17.88 0.76
C MET A 34 -4.28 16.56 1.53
N LEU A 35 -4.82 16.61 2.74
CA LEU A 35 -5.01 15.45 3.62
C LEU A 35 -6.38 14.79 3.44
N VAL A 36 -7.43 15.60 3.27
CA VAL A 36 -8.80 15.12 3.10
C VAL A 36 -9.51 16.01 2.09
N GLN A 37 -9.96 15.40 1.00
CA GLN A 37 -10.81 16.04 0.01
C GLN A 37 -12.17 15.33 0.03
N ILE A 38 -13.08 15.82 0.88
CA ILE A 38 -14.43 15.26 0.98
C ILE A 38 -15.14 15.48 -0.36
N VAL A 39 -15.59 14.40 -0.98
CA VAL A 39 -16.34 14.47 -2.24
C VAL A 39 -17.62 15.26 -2.04
N ASN A 40 -17.77 16.36 -2.76
CA ASN A 40 -19.01 17.12 -2.80
C ASN A 40 -20.01 16.37 -3.70
N LEU A 41 -20.99 15.72 -3.08
CA LEU A 41 -22.02 14.95 -3.79
C LEU A 41 -22.88 15.84 -4.70
N THR A 42 -22.96 17.15 -4.43
CA THR A 42 -23.69 18.10 -5.29
C THR A 42 -22.97 18.30 -6.63
N ASP A 43 -21.63 18.32 -6.63
CA ASP A 43 -20.83 18.44 -7.85
C ASP A 43 -20.82 17.11 -8.64
N ALA A 44 -20.92 15.98 -7.93
CA ALA A 44 -21.02 14.65 -8.56
C ALA A 44 -22.33 14.44 -9.34
N VAL A 45 -23.41 15.14 -8.98
CA VAL A 45 -24.72 15.05 -9.64
C VAL A 45 -24.89 16.10 -10.75
N ASN A 46 -24.13 17.20 -10.71
CA ASN A 46 -24.20 18.31 -11.67
C ASN A 46 -23.26 18.17 -12.89
N ILE A 47 -22.82 16.96 -13.21
CA ILE A 47 -22.04 16.71 -14.42
C ILE A 47 -22.92 17.08 -15.64
N PRO A 48 -22.47 17.97 -16.54
CA PRO A 48 -23.28 18.38 -17.68
C PRO A 48 -23.36 17.22 -18.68
N ARG A 49 -24.47 16.47 -18.63
CA ARG A 49 -24.86 15.36 -19.54
C ARG A 49 -24.11 14.02 -19.41
N PRO A 50 -24.09 13.33 -18.27
CA PRO A 50 -23.95 11.88 -18.28
C PRO A 50 -25.32 11.22 -18.40
N GLN A 51 -25.48 10.27 -19.32
CA GLN A 51 -26.55 9.28 -19.14
C GLN A 51 -26.21 8.52 -17.86
N PHE A 52 -27.13 8.52 -16.88
CA PHE A 52 -26.97 7.86 -15.58
C PHE A 52 -26.43 6.43 -15.72
N SER A 53 -26.93 5.69 -16.71
CA SER A 53 -26.49 4.34 -17.05
C SER A 53 -25.00 4.23 -17.38
N ILE A 54 -24.43 5.22 -18.08
CA ILE A 54 -23.00 5.21 -18.48
C ILE A 54 -22.10 5.46 -17.29
N VAL A 55 -22.44 6.40 -16.41
CA VAL A 55 -21.62 6.71 -15.22
C VAL A 55 -21.64 5.55 -14.23
N HIS A 56 -22.81 5.01 -13.92
CA HIS A 56 -22.90 3.85 -13.03
C HIS A 56 -22.29 2.58 -13.67
N GLY A 57 -22.45 2.39 -14.97
CA GLY A 57 -21.84 1.28 -15.71
C GLY A 57 -20.32 1.33 -15.68
N ASN A 58 -19.73 2.49 -15.99
CA ASN A 58 -18.28 2.69 -15.95
C ASN A 58 -17.72 2.58 -14.53
N ALA A 59 -18.43 3.13 -13.53
CA ALA A 59 -18.02 3.01 -12.13
C ALA A 59 -18.06 1.55 -11.65
N ALA A 60 -19.09 0.79 -12.01
CA ALA A 60 -19.19 -0.63 -11.69
C ALA A 60 -18.09 -1.44 -12.39
N PHE A 61 -17.82 -1.16 -13.67
CA PHE A 61 -16.75 -1.80 -14.43
C PHE A 61 -15.38 -1.52 -13.80
N LEU A 62 -15.02 -0.25 -13.60
CA LEU A 62 -13.74 0.15 -13.00
C LEU A 62 -13.60 -0.37 -11.56
N GLY A 63 -14.67 -0.30 -10.77
CA GLY A 63 -14.71 -0.83 -9.41
C GLY A 63 -14.49 -2.35 -9.38
N PHE A 64 -15.10 -3.09 -10.30
CA PHE A 64 -14.92 -4.54 -10.40
C PHE A 64 -13.46 -4.92 -10.73
N PHE A 65 -12.85 -4.31 -11.76
CA PHE A 65 -11.46 -4.61 -12.10
C PHE A 65 -10.48 -4.21 -10.99
N THR A 66 -10.71 -3.05 -10.36
CA THR A 66 -9.90 -2.61 -9.21
C THR A 66 -10.04 -3.59 -8.05
N ALA A 67 -11.25 -4.05 -7.74
CA ALA A 67 -11.49 -5.03 -6.69
C ALA A 67 -10.78 -6.36 -6.97
N VAL A 68 -10.80 -6.85 -8.21
CA VAL A 68 -10.07 -8.07 -8.61
C VAL A 68 -8.55 -7.91 -8.46
N LEU A 69 -7.99 -6.77 -8.85
CA LEU A 69 -6.56 -6.49 -8.70
C LEU A 69 -6.15 -6.44 -7.22
N VAL A 70 -6.87 -5.66 -6.41
CA VAL A 70 -6.60 -5.54 -4.96
C VAL A 70 -6.78 -6.89 -4.28
N PHE A 71 -7.82 -7.65 -4.62
CA PHE A 71 -8.04 -9.01 -4.12
C PHE A 71 -6.86 -9.93 -4.44
N THR A 72 -6.40 -9.93 -5.69
CA THR A 72 -5.29 -10.80 -6.12
C THR A 72 -4.01 -10.45 -5.38
N GLU A 73 -3.72 -9.17 -5.21
CA GLU A 73 -2.51 -8.72 -4.51
C GLU A 73 -2.56 -9.04 -3.01
N THR A 74 -3.69 -8.77 -2.34
CA THR A 74 -3.89 -9.12 -0.92
C THR A 74 -3.84 -10.64 -0.70
N ALA A 75 -4.43 -11.44 -1.60
CA ALA A 75 -4.37 -12.88 -1.54
C ALA A 75 -2.92 -13.40 -1.67
N LEU A 76 -2.16 -12.85 -2.62
CA LEU A 76 -0.74 -13.19 -2.80
C LEU A 76 0.08 -12.86 -1.54
N ASN A 77 -0.18 -11.73 -0.88
CA ASN A 77 0.49 -11.37 0.39
C ASN A 77 0.23 -12.39 1.48
N SER A 78 -1.04 -12.77 1.65
CA SER A 78 -1.42 -13.75 2.66
C SER A 78 -0.78 -15.12 2.43
N VAL A 79 -0.66 -15.55 1.17
CA VAL A 79 -0.06 -16.86 0.82
C VAL A 79 1.46 -16.83 0.90
N THR A 80 2.11 -15.79 0.38
CA THR A 80 3.58 -15.74 0.23
C THR A 80 4.30 -15.27 1.49
N ALA A 81 3.75 -14.30 2.21
CA ALA A 81 4.42 -13.72 3.38
C ALA A 81 4.07 -14.44 4.69
N LEU A 82 2.79 -14.77 4.89
CA LEU A 82 2.31 -15.25 6.19
C LEU A 82 2.35 -16.78 6.32
N LYS A 83 1.96 -17.52 5.26
CA LYS A 83 1.83 -18.99 5.34
C LYS A 83 3.13 -19.73 5.71
N PRO A 84 4.32 -19.36 5.21
CA PRO A 84 5.55 -20.10 5.56
C PRO A 84 6.22 -19.65 6.87
N LYS A 85 5.83 -18.50 7.45
CA LYS A 85 6.63 -17.84 8.52
C LYS A 85 5.85 -17.48 9.77
N ALA A 86 4.52 -17.61 9.78
CA ALA A 86 3.69 -17.26 10.93
C ALA A 86 3.23 -18.50 11.72
N VAL A 87 3.39 -18.45 13.05
CA VAL A 87 2.87 -19.46 13.98
C VAL A 87 1.33 -19.37 14.11
N LYS A 88 0.76 -18.17 13.92
CA LYS A 88 -0.68 -17.94 14.00
C LYS A 88 -1.31 -17.98 12.60
N PRO A 89 -2.55 -18.49 12.48
CA PRO A 89 -3.26 -18.50 11.21
C PRO A 89 -3.48 -17.07 10.70
N SER A 90 -3.25 -16.86 9.40
CA SER A 90 -3.50 -15.57 8.76
C SER A 90 -5.00 -15.25 8.79
N PRO A 91 -5.40 -14.02 9.18
CA PRO A 91 -6.79 -13.57 9.15
C PRO A 91 -7.20 -13.20 7.70
N PHE A 92 -7.08 -14.15 6.78
CA PHE A 92 -7.28 -13.94 5.34
C PHE A 92 -8.60 -13.23 5.02
N VAL A 93 -9.72 -13.72 5.56
CA VAL A 93 -11.05 -13.17 5.26
C VAL A 93 -11.18 -11.73 5.75
N MET A 94 -10.70 -11.44 6.96
CA MET A 94 -10.77 -10.08 7.52
C MET A 94 -9.93 -9.09 6.71
N ASP A 95 -8.74 -9.52 6.28
CA ASP A 95 -7.85 -8.69 5.46
C ASP A 95 -8.49 -8.34 4.11
N HIS A 96 -9.20 -9.29 3.49
CA HIS A 96 -9.92 -9.04 2.24
C HIS A 96 -11.11 -8.10 2.44
N VAL A 97 -11.90 -8.26 3.50
CA VAL A 97 -13.02 -7.35 3.78
C VAL A 97 -12.51 -5.92 3.99
N VAL A 98 -11.43 -5.76 4.74
CA VAL A 98 -10.87 -4.43 5.01
C VAL A 98 -10.27 -3.80 3.75
N THR A 99 -9.45 -4.54 2.99
CA THR A 99 -8.71 -4.00 1.85
C THR A 99 -9.55 -3.86 0.56
N VAL A 100 -10.53 -4.74 0.33
CA VAL A 100 -11.34 -4.74 -0.90
C VAL A 100 -12.63 -3.93 -0.73
N VAL A 101 -13.17 -3.81 0.50
CA VAL A 101 -14.46 -3.15 0.74
C VAL A 101 -14.31 -1.88 1.57
N VAL A 102 -13.82 -2.00 2.81
CA VAL A 102 -13.85 -0.87 3.76
C VAL A 102 -12.91 0.26 3.32
N PHE A 103 -11.65 -0.07 2.99
CA PHE A 103 -10.64 0.92 2.68
C PHE A 103 -10.93 1.67 1.35
N PRO A 104 -11.38 1.02 0.27
CA PRO A 104 -11.78 1.73 -0.94
C PRO A 104 -12.98 2.65 -0.72
N LEU A 105 -13.98 2.24 0.08
CA LEU A 105 -15.11 3.12 0.40
C LEU A 105 -14.64 4.38 1.14
N LEU A 106 -13.81 4.23 2.17
CA LEU A 106 -13.23 5.37 2.88
C LEU A 106 -12.40 6.26 1.95
N SER A 107 -11.62 5.65 1.06
CA SER A 107 -10.79 6.37 0.10
C SER A 107 -11.64 7.18 -0.88
N ALA A 108 -12.75 6.61 -1.34
CA ALA A 108 -13.69 7.29 -2.22
C ALA A 108 -14.36 8.51 -1.55
N PHE A 109 -14.65 8.45 -0.24
CA PHE A 109 -15.22 9.59 0.48
C PHE A 109 -14.20 10.67 0.86
N LEU A 110 -12.99 10.26 1.22
CA LEU A 110 -11.94 11.15 1.72
C LEU A 110 -11.01 11.69 0.60
N GLY A 111 -11.16 11.20 -0.62
CA GLY A 111 -10.28 11.53 -1.75
C GLY A 111 -8.90 10.89 -1.63
N TRP A 112 -8.75 9.83 -0.84
CA TRP A 112 -7.47 9.13 -0.71
C TRP A 112 -7.20 8.22 -1.91
N PRO A 113 -5.92 7.98 -2.23
CA PRO A 113 -5.58 6.97 -3.23
C PRO A 113 -5.99 5.58 -2.73
N PHE A 114 -6.49 4.74 -3.65
CA PHE A 114 -6.70 3.33 -3.35
C PHE A 114 -5.37 2.66 -3.01
N MET A 115 -5.36 1.88 -1.93
CA MET A 115 -4.19 1.10 -1.52
C MET A 115 -4.49 -0.39 -1.60
N SER A 116 -3.49 -1.14 -2.03
CA SER A 116 -3.43 -2.59 -1.94
C SER A 116 -2.28 -3.01 -1.03
N GLY A 117 -2.28 -4.27 -0.59
CA GLY A 117 -1.13 -4.80 0.13
C GLY A 117 0.03 -5.03 -0.85
N VAL A 118 1.26 -4.66 -0.49
CA VAL A 118 2.43 -4.82 -1.38
C VAL A 118 3.31 -6.01 -0.96
N PRO A 119 3.44 -7.07 -1.77
CA PRO A 119 4.11 -8.32 -1.38
C PRO A 119 5.54 -8.14 -0.91
N VAL A 120 6.33 -7.37 -1.64
CA VAL A 120 7.74 -7.15 -1.31
C VAL A 120 7.90 -6.46 0.05
N ARG A 121 7.05 -5.47 0.35
CA ARG A 121 7.07 -4.78 1.65
C ARG A 121 6.62 -5.70 2.77
N THR A 122 5.57 -6.48 2.54
CA THR A 122 5.07 -7.44 3.53
C THR A 122 6.12 -8.50 3.85
N ILE A 123 6.75 -9.09 2.83
CA ILE A 123 7.81 -10.09 3.01
C ILE A 123 9.01 -9.46 3.74
N ALA A 124 9.48 -8.29 3.33
CA ALA A 124 10.61 -7.62 3.98
C ALA A 124 10.32 -7.33 5.47
N ASN A 125 9.10 -6.90 5.79
CA ASN A 125 8.67 -6.68 7.16
C ASN A 125 8.61 -7.99 7.95
N THR A 126 8.05 -9.06 7.37
CA THR A 126 8.04 -10.38 8.01
C THR A 126 9.45 -10.90 8.23
N MET A 127 10.35 -10.78 7.25
CA MET A 127 11.76 -11.18 7.37
C MET A 127 12.51 -10.41 8.46
N ALA A 128 12.20 -9.13 8.68
CA ALA A 128 12.77 -8.36 9.77
C ALA A 128 12.32 -8.84 11.17
N LEU A 129 11.17 -9.53 11.24
CA LEU A 129 10.59 -10.05 12.49
C LEU A 129 10.87 -11.54 12.71
N VAL A 130 11.34 -12.25 11.69
CA VAL A 130 11.69 -13.68 11.77
C VAL A 130 12.96 -13.83 12.60
N LYS A 131 12.89 -14.70 13.61
CA LYS A 131 14.09 -15.18 14.30
C LYS A 131 14.66 -16.32 13.49
N VAL A 132 15.80 -16.07 12.84
CA VAL A 132 16.53 -17.11 12.13
C VAL A 132 17.33 -17.92 13.14
N ASP A 133 17.20 -19.25 13.11
CA ASP A 133 18.00 -20.11 13.99
C ASP A 133 19.49 -20.01 13.61
N PRO A 134 20.40 -19.65 14.53
CA PRO A 134 21.81 -19.46 14.21
C PRO A 134 22.56 -20.78 13.93
N HIS A 135 21.94 -21.92 14.20
CA HIS A 135 22.50 -23.24 13.91
C HIS A 135 21.40 -24.20 13.44
N PRO A 136 20.96 -24.09 12.17
CA PRO A 136 19.93 -24.99 11.66
C PRO A 136 20.49 -26.43 11.64
N PRO A 137 19.73 -27.43 12.12
CA PRO A 137 20.15 -28.82 12.01
C PRO A 137 20.35 -29.19 10.53
N PRO A 138 21.38 -29.99 10.20
CA PRO A 138 21.73 -30.29 8.82
C PRO A 138 20.52 -30.88 8.08
N GLY A 139 20.18 -30.27 6.94
CA GLY A 139 19.03 -30.66 6.11
C GLY A 139 17.76 -29.81 6.30
N LYS A 140 17.72 -28.90 7.28
CA LYS A 140 16.65 -27.90 7.40
C LYS A 140 17.14 -26.58 6.79
N PRO A 141 16.39 -25.94 5.87
CA PRO A 141 16.74 -24.60 5.41
C PRO A 141 16.83 -23.67 6.63
N ALA A 142 17.77 -22.71 6.61
CA ALA A 142 17.88 -21.68 7.63
C ALA A 142 16.61 -20.80 7.58
N GLU A 143 15.60 -21.18 8.37
CA GLU A 143 14.40 -20.38 8.63
C GLU A 143 14.64 -19.42 9.78
#